data_AF-A0A2T5JPU5-F1
#
_entry.id   AF-A0A2T5JPU5-F1
#
_cell.length_a   1.000
_cell.length_b   1.000
_cell.length_c   1.000
_cell.angle_alpha   90.00
_cell.angle_beta   90.00
_cell.angle_gamma   90.00
#
_symmetry.space_group_name_H-M   'P 1'
#
loop_
_entity.id
_entity.type
_entity.pdbx_description
1 polymer ?
#
loop_
_entity_poly.entity_id
_entity_poly.type
_entity_poly.pdbx_seq_one_letter_code
_entity_poly.pdbx_strand_id
1 'polypeptide(L)'
;MRLAEIAARLSELTGRDDAKIHAVLRAPAMKPLLRVSPGPTPKSPGDYAPLELLRARLLLAGQGCGLSVAELARVNVALNKAIPPKEGGRVPTHLEALAAGEEWIVRVRFNEDMAGERQAYVTIGPEAELTDKVSERAHAAQRGLDHETELGVLVIPAHRLVAPLLPLLTEG
;
A
#
# COMPACT_ATOMS: atom_id res chain seq x y z
N MET A 1 -3.88 -11.33 14.04
CA MET A 1 -5.22 -11.18 13.45
C MET A 1 -5.44 -12.19 12.35
N ARG A 2 -6.67 -12.68 12.17
CA ARG A 2 -7.04 -13.53 11.03
C ARG A 2 -7.40 -12.68 9.81
N LEU A 3 -7.34 -13.28 8.61
CA LEU A 3 -7.71 -12.57 7.37
C LEU A 3 -9.18 -12.10 7.37
N ALA A 4 -10.08 -12.89 7.98
CA ALA A 4 -11.48 -12.51 8.16
C ALA A 4 -11.63 -11.31 9.10
N GLU A 5 -10.82 -11.20 10.16
CA GLU A 5 -10.84 -10.03 11.05
C GLU A 5 -10.36 -8.76 10.33
N ILE A 6 -9.39 -8.87 9.42
CA ILE A 6 -8.98 -7.75 8.55
C ILE A 6 -10.18 -7.33 7.69
N ALA A 7 -10.85 -8.28 7.05
CA ALA A 7 -11.98 -7.98 6.18
C ALA A 7 -13.16 -7.33 6.92
N ALA A 8 -13.51 -7.83 8.11
CA ALA A 8 -14.55 -7.25 8.96
C ALA A 8 -14.25 -5.81 9.37
N ARG A 9 -13.03 -5.53 9.86
CA ARG A 9 -12.63 -4.15 10.23
C ARG A 9 -12.65 -3.19 9.03
N LEU A 10 -12.25 -3.66 7.85
CA LEU A 10 -12.31 -2.85 6.62
C LEU A 10 -13.77 -2.67 6.13
N SER A 11 -14.62 -3.66 6.32
CA SER A 11 -16.06 -3.59 6.04
C SER A 11 -16.71 -2.49 6.87
N GLU A 12 -16.49 -2.49 8.18
CA GLU A 12 -17.00 -1.46 9.11
C GLU A 12 -16.63 -0.04 8.68
N LEU A 13 -15.39 0.15 8.21
CA LEU A 13 -14.90 1.47 7.80
C LEU A 13 -15.35 1.92 6.41
N THR A 14 -15.61 0.98 5.50
CA THR A 14 -15.93 1.31 4.11
C THR A 14 -17.39 1.13 3.75
N GLY A 15 -18.19 0.54 4.65
CA GLY A 15 -19.57 0.15 4.38
C GLY A 15 -19.71 -0.92 3.28
N ARG A 16 -18.60 -1.57 2.89
CA ARG A 16 -18.58 -2.62 1.88
C ARG A 16 -18.78 -3.97 2.53
N ASP A 17 -19.39 -4.89 1.81
CA ASP A 17 -19.63 -6.26 2.26
C ASP A 17 -18.33 -6.99 2.65
N ASP A 18 -18.27 -7.48 3.90
CA ASP A 18 -17.15 -8.23 4.47
C ASP A 18 -16.79 -9.47 3.62
N ALA A 19 -17.79 -10.27 3.24
CA ALA A 19 -17.53 -11.48 2.46
C ALA A 19 -16.87 -11.17 1.11
N LYS A 20 -17.25 -10.07 0.45
CA LYS A 20 -16.58 -9.57 -0.77
C LYS A 20 -15.16 -9.10 -0.49
N ILE A 21 -14.91 -8.35 0.58
CA ILE A 21 -13.54 -7.93 0.96
C ILE A 21 -12.69 -9.18 1.22
N HIS A 22 -13.18 -10.11 2.04
CA HIS A 22 -12.47 -11.33 2.38
C HIS A 22 -12.18 -12.19 1.15
N ALA A 23 -13.13 -12.31 0.21
CA ALA A 23 -12.92 -13.02 -1.05
C ALA A 23 -11.80 -12.38 -1.89
N VAL A 24 -11.77 -11.04 -1.99
CA VAL A 24 -10.70 -10.31 -2.68
C VAL A 24 -9.35 -10.53 -1.99
N LEU A 25 -9.27 -10.39 -0.66
CA LEU A 25 -8.03 -10.56 0.08
C LEU A 25 -7.49 -12.01 0.01
N ARG A 26 -8.37 -13.00 -0.10
CA ARG A 26 -8.00 -14.41 -0.24
C ARG A 26 -7.60 -14.78 -1.67
N ALA A 27 -7.94 -13.98 -2.66
CA ALA A 27 -7.68 -14.27 -4.07
C ALA A 27 -6.16 -14.45 -4.34
N PRO A 28 -5.75 -15.31 -5.28
CA PRO A 28 -4.33 -15.56 -5.60
C PRO A 28 -3.54 -14.30 -5.98
N ALA A 29 -4.21 -13.27 -6.49
CA ALA A 29 -3.60 -12.00 -6.85
C ALA A 29 -3.27 -11.10 -5.63
N MET A 30 -4.04 -11.21 -4.54
CA MET A 30 -3.94 -10.30 -3.39
C MET A 30 -3.28 -10.98 -2.20
N LYS A 31 -3.59 -12.25 -1.95
CA LYS A 31 -3.07 -13.00 -0.80
C LYS A 31 -1.54 -12.98 -0.69
N PRO A 32 -0.75 -13.12 -1.76
CA PRO A 32 0.72 -13.06 -1.67
C PRO A 32 1.27 -11.66 -1.36
N LEU A 33 0.45 -10.61 -1.52
CA LEU A 33 0.86 -9.24 -1.20
C LEU A 33 0.77 -8.95 0.30
N LEU A 34 0.00 -9.75 1.04
CA LEU A 34 -0.11 -9.67 2.49
C LEU A 34 0.91 -10.59 3.17
N ARG A 35 1.45 -10.13 4.29
CA ARG A 35 2.45 -10.85 5.07
C ARG A 35 1.76 -11.65 6.17
N VAL A 36 1.86 -12.96 6.05
CA VAL A 36 1.26 -13.90 6.99
C VAL A 36 2.35 -14.65 7.74
N SER A 37 2.25 -14.67 9.07
CA SER A 37 3.00 -15.59 9.91
C SER A 37 2.32 -16.96 9.83
N PRO A 38 3.07 -18.05 9.53
CA PRO A 38 2.48 -19.38 9.52
C PRO A 38 1.92 -19.71 10.91
N GLY A 39 0.79 -20.41 10.94
CA GLY A 39 0.24 -20.91 12.19
C GLY A 39 1.13 -22.00 12.80
N PRO A 40 0.84 -22.42 14.05
CA PRO A 40 1.64 -23.44 14.76
C PRO A 40 1.68 -24.81 14.06
N THR A 41 0.75 -25.05 13.12
CA THR A 41 0.77 -26.24 12.26
C THR A 41 0.53 -25.86 10.79
N PRO A 42 0.91 -26.72 9.81
CA PRO A 42 0.68 -26.47 8.39
C PRO A 42 -0.80 -26.29 8.00
N LYS A 43 -1.73 -26.80 8.82
CA LYS A 43 -3.18 -26.70 8.61
C LYS A 43 -3.81 -25.54 9.40
N SER A 44 -3.08 -24.94 10.33
CA SER A 44 -3.58 -23.81 11.12
C SER A 44 -3.69 -22.57 10.22
N PRO A 45 -4.75 -21.76 10.38
CA PRO A 45 -4.80 -20.46 9.73
C PRO A 45 -3.56 -19.64 10.12
N GLY A 46 -3.02 -18.91 9.15
CA GLY A 46 -1.92 -17.99 9.42
C GLY A 46 -2.39 -16.72 10.13
N ASP A 47 -1.46 -16.09 10.84
CA ASP A 47 -1.70 -14.86 11.58
C ASP A 47 -1.08 -13.66 10.88
N TYR A 48 -1.87 -12.61 10.73
CA TYR A 48 -1.46 -11.34 10.16
C TYR A 48 -1.18 -10.36 11.29
N ALA A 49 -0.08 -9.61 11.13
CA ALA A 49 0.23 -8.51 12.03
C ALA A 49 -0.81 -7.38 11.87
N PRO A 50 -1.07 -6.57 12.92
CA PRO A 50 -2.00 -5.44 12.82
C PRO A 50 -1.72 -4.49 11.64
N LEU A 51 -0.44 -4.29 11.31
CA LEU A 51 -0.01 -3.46 10.17
C LEU A 51 -0.54 -3.94 8.81
N GLU A 52 -0.91 -5.22 8.68
CA GLU A 52 -1.47 -5.76 7.45
C GLU A 52 -2.89 -5.23 7.18
N LEU A 53 -3.57 -4.71 8.20
CA LEU A 53 -4.82 -3.98 8.04
C LEU A 53 -4.63 -2.71 7.18
N LEU A 54 -3.55 -1.96 7.43
CA LEU A 54 -3.21 -0.77 6.66
C LEU A 54 -2.82 -1.14 5.22
N ARG A 55 -1.97 -2.16 5.10
CA ARG A 55 -1.52 -2.68 3.80
C ARG A 55 -2.72 -3.12 2.95
N ALA A 56 -3.62 -3.91 3.53
CA ALA A 56 -4.85 -4.34 2.86
C ALA A 56 -5.72 -3.16 2.43
N ARG A 57 -5.89 -2.13 3.28
CA ARG A 57 -6.67 -0.93 2.92
C ARG A 57 -6.10 -0.19 1.71
N LEU A 58 -4.78 -0.02 1.66
CA LEU A 58 -4.09 0.68 0.57
C LEU A 58 -4.10 -0.13 -0.73
N LEU A 59 -3.88 -1.45 -0.64
CA LEU A 59 -3.95 -2.34 -1.81
C LEU A 59 -5.38 -2.41 -2.38
N LEU A 60 -6.42 -2.47 -1.53
CA LEU A 60 -7.81 -2.41 -1.98
C LEU A 60 -8.17 -1.07 -2.61
N ALA A 61 -7.61 0.05 -2.11
CA ALA A 61 -7.78 1.35 -2.75
C ALA A 61 -7.11 1.38 -4.12
N GLY A 62 -5.87 0.89 -4.23
CA GLY A 62 -5.16 0.76 -5.50
C GLY A 62 -5.92 -0.10 -6.52
N GLN A 63 -6.46 -1.23 -6.08
CA GLN A 63 -7.30 -2.08 -6.93
C GLN A 63 -8.59 -1.36 -7.35
N GLY A 64 -9.22 -0.61 -6.45
CA GLY A 64 -10.38 0.23 -6.76
C GLY A 64 -10.09 1.36 -7.75
N CYS A 65 -8.84 1.84 -7.79
CA CYS A 65 -8.34 2.79 -8.78
C CYS A 65 -7.91 2.14 -10.10
N GLY A 66 -8.10 0.82 -10.27
CA GLY A 66 -7.81 0.11 -11.51
C GLY A 66 -6.36 -0.36 -11.66
N LEU A 67 -5.56 -0.40 -10.59
CA LEU A 67 -4.22 -0.99 -10.65
C LEU A 67 -4.30 -2.49 -10.94
N SER A 68 -3.50 -2.93 -11.91
CA SER A 68 -3.31 -4.35 -12.20
C SER A 68 -2.57 -5.07 -11.06
N VAL A 69 -2.59 -6.39 -11.08
CA VAL A 69 -1.90 -7.22 -10.08
C VAL A 69 -0.39 -6.93 -10.04
N ALA A 70 0.24 -6.73 -11.20
CA ALA A 70 1.66 -6.39 -11.28
C ALA A 70 1.96 -5.02 -10.65
N GLU A 71 1.07 -4.04 -10.83
CA GLU A 71 1.21 -2.71 -10.25
C GLU A 71 0.96 -2.71 -8.75
N LEU A 72 -0.03 -3.48 -8.29
CA LEU A 72 -0.25 -3.72 -6.86
C LEU A 72 0.96 -4.39 -6.21
N ALA A 73 1.68 -5.27 -6.91
CA ALA A 73 2.94 -5.83 -6.42
C ALA A 73 4.02 -4.75 -6.28
N ARG A 74 4.14 -3.81 -7.23
CA ARG A 74 5.04 -2.65 -7.10
C ARG A 74 4.67 -1.75 -5.93
N VAL A 75 3.37 -1.51 -5.72
CA VAL A 75 2.86 -0.81 -4.52
C VAL A 75 3.25 -1.56 -3.25
N ASN A 76 3.09 -2.88 -3.22
CA ASN A 76 3.46 -3.71 -2.09
C ASN A 76 4.95 -3.63 -1.75
N VAL A 77 5.82 -3.62 -2.77
CA VAL A 77 7.27 -3.42 -2.61
C VAL A 77 7.59 -2.03 -2.05
N ALA A 78 6.93 -0.98 -2.53
CA ALA A 78 7.10 0.36 -1.96
C ALA A 78 6.61 0.44 -0.51
N LEU A 79 5.47 -0.18 -0.19
CA LEU A 79 4.94 -0.29 1.17
C LEU A 79 5.88 -1.04 2.11
N ASN A 80 6.64 -2.02 1.62
CA ASN A 80 7.64 -2.72 2.43
C ASN A 80 8.79 -1.81 2.89
N LYS A 81 9.11 -0.77 2.10
CA LYS A 81 10.14 0.22 2.43
C LYS A 81 9.57 1.32 3.33
N ALA A 82 8.36 1.77 3.03
CA ALA A 82 7.67 2.85 3.74
C ALA A 82 7.12 2.41 5.11
N ILE A 83 6.71 1.15 5.23
CA ILE A 83 6.15 0.55 6.44
C ILE A 83 6.93 -0.74 6.71
N PRO A 84 8.21 -0.64 7.15
CA PRO A 84 8.98 -1.83 7.44
C PRO A 84 8.37 -2.58 8.62
N PRO A 85 8.43 -3.92 8.62
CA PRO A 85 8.06 -4.69 9.80
C PRO A 85 9.08 -4.36 10.90
N LYS A 86 8.64 -3.80 12.04
CA LYS A 86 9.51 -3.72 13.22
C LYS A 86 9.49 -5.07 13.95
N GLU A 87 10.65 -5.48 14.46
CA GLU A 87 10.71 -6.47 15.54
C GLU A 87 10.12 -5.85 16.81
N GLY A 88 9.24 -6.59 17.51
CA GLY A 88 8.70 -6.16 18.81
C GLY A 88 7.47 -5.25 18.79
N GLY A 89 6.71 -5.20 17.69
CA GLY A 89 5.33 -4.66 17.70
C GLY A 89 5.18 -3.13 17.77
N ARG A 90 6.27 -2.36 17.76
CA ARG A 90 6.16 -0.89 17.68
C ARG A 90 5.64 -0.45 16.33
N VAL A 91 4.73 0.53 16.35
CA VAL A 91 4.28 1.24 15.15
C VAL A 91 5.50 1.91 14.47
N PRO A 92 5.72 1.70 13.16
CA PRO A 92 6.75 2.39 12.39
C PRO A 92 6.69 3.91 12.59
N THR A 93 7.85 4.59 12.66
CA THR A 93 7.95 6.06 12.85
C THR A 93 7.16 6.85 11.79
N HIS A 94 7.01 6.26 10.59
CA HIS A 94 6.19 6.80 9.51
C HIS A 94 4.68 6.80 9.82
N LEU A 95 4.21 5.87 10.65
CA LEU A 95 2.83 5.84 11.11
C LEU A 95 2.58 6.80 12.27
N GLU A 96 3.61 7.11 13.07
CA GLU A 96 3.57 8.21 14.04
C GLU A 96 3.49 9.56 13.32
N ALA A 97 4.21 9.72 12.21
CA ALA A 97 4.16 10.90 11.35
C ALA A 97 2.79 11.07 10.65
N LEU A 98 2.21 9.96 10.18
CA LEU A 98 0.81 9.90 9.72
C LEU A 98 -0.19 10.26 10.83
N ALA A 99 0.03 9.77 12.06
CA ALA A 99 -0.79 10.12 13.23
C ALA A 99 -0.64 11.62 13.61
N ALA A 100 0.53 12.20 13.35
CA ALA A 100 0.83 13.61 13.56
C ALA A 100 0.27 14.53 12.46
N GLY A 101 -0.46 13.98 11.47
CA GLY A 101 -1.15 14.74 10.44
C GLY A 101 -0.35 15.00 9.17
N GLU A 102 0.77 14.29 8.95
CA GLU A 102 1.46 14.38 7.66
C GLU A 102 0.59 13.79 6.53
N GLU A 103 0.40 14.57 5.46
CA GLU A 103 -0.41 14.18 4.30
C GLU A 103 0.33 13.20 3.40
N TRP A 104 0.50 11.96 3.86
CA TRP A 104 1.12 10.91 3.07
C TRP A 104 0.24 10.49 1.90
N ILE A 105 0.89 10.21 0.78
CA ILE A 105 0.27 9.70 -0.45
C ILE A 105 1.00 8.46 -0.98
N VAL A 106 0.28 7.61 -1.71
CA VAL A 106 0.86 6.67 -2.66
C VAL A 106 0.74 7.30 -4.05
N ARG A 107 1.88 7.66 -4.65
CA ARG A 107 1.95 8.18 -6.01
C ARG A 107 2.39 7.07 -6.96
N VAL A 108 1.59 6.81 -7.98
CA VAL A 108 1.92 5.87 -9.07
C VAL A 108 2.02 6.67 -10.35
N ARG A 109 3.23 6.78 -10.92
CA ARG A 109 3.46 7.39 -12.22
C ARG A 109 3.48 6.30 -13.28
N PHE A 110 2.73 6.48 -14.36
CA PHE A 110 2.72 5.58 -15.49
C PHE A 110 3.52 6.19 -16.62
N ASN A 111 4.49 5.44 -17.13
CA ASN A 111 5.29 5.81 -18.29
C ASN A 111 5.15 4.72 -19.37
N GLU A 112 5.37 5.09 -20.61
CA GLU A 112 5.60 4.18 -21.72
C GLU A 112 7.11 4.15 -22.00
N ASP A 113 7.69 2.96 -22.05
CA ASP A 113 9.10 2.79 -22.43
C ASP A 113 9.27 2.72 -23.96
N MET A 114 10.52 2.61 -24.43
CA MET A 114 10.84 2.57 -25.87
C MET A 114 10.26 1.35 -26.60
N ALA A 115 9.86 0.31 -25.88
CA ALA A 115 9.18 -0.85 -26.46
C ALA A 115 7.67 -0.65 -26.56
N GLY A 116 7.14 0.48 -26.08
CA GLY A 116 5.69 0.73 -25.99
C GLY A 116 5.06 0.08 -24.76
N GLU A 117 5.85 -0.40 -23.79
CA GLU A 117 5.34 -1.11 -22.62
C GLU A 117 5.05 -0.15 -21.46
N ARG A 118 3.90 -0.37 -20.81
CA ARG A 118 3.46 0.45 -19.67
C ARG A 118 4.25 0.10 -18.42
N GLN A 119 4.98 1.07 -17.90
CA GLN A 119 5.72 0.98 -16.64
C GLN A 119 5.04 1.80 -15.54
N ALA A 120 4.91 1.21 -14.34
CA ALA A 120 4.40 1.90 -13.15
C ALA A 120 5.52 2.14 -12.13
N TYR A 121 5.76 3.39 -11.78
CA TYR A 121 6.73 3.81 -10.77
C TYR A 121 6.00 4.26 -9.52
N VAL A 122 6.22 3.56 -8.40
CA VAL A 122 5.51 3.81 -7.14
C VAL A 122 6.41 4.52 -6.14
N THR A 123 5.92 5.63 -5.58
CA THR A 123 6.56 6.33 -4.46
C THR A 123 5.54 6.55 -3.34
N ILE A 124 5.98 6.41 -2.08
CA ILE A 124 5.13 6.57 -0.90
C ILE A 124 5.86 7.47 0.09
N GLY A 125 5.17 8.48 0.63
CA GLY A 125 5.74 9.46 1.55
C GLY A 125 4.86 10.70 1.68
N PRO A 126 5.34 11.73 2.40
CA PRO A 126 4.64 13.00 2.56
C PRO A 126 4.42 13.70 1.22
N GLU A 127 3.22 14.23 0.99
CA GLU A 127 2.86 14.92 -0.26
C GLU A 127 3.82 16.08 -0.58
N ALA A 128 4.15 16.91 0.41
CA ALA A 128 5.10 18.00 0.25
C ALA A 128 6.46 17.52 -0.29
N GLU A 129 7.02 16.47 0.32
CA GLU A 129 8.30 15.91 -0.14
C GLU A 129 8.21 15.27 -1.52
N LEU A 130 7.09 14.66 -1.88
CA LEU A 130 6.90 14.01 -3.18
C LEU A 130 6.56 14.99 -4.31
N THR A 131 6.10 16.18 -3.96
CA THR A 131 5.89 17.28 -4.90
C THR A 131 7.23 17.97 -5.18
N ASP A 132 8.06 18.16 -4.16
CA ASP A 132 9.38 18.81 -4.27
C ASP A 132 10.48 17.87 -4.82
N LYS A 133 10.53 16.60 -4.40
CA LYS A 133 11.50 15.61 -4.91
C LYS A 133 11.27 15.21 -6.36
N VAL A 134 10.08 15.50 -6.91
CA VAL A 134 9.83 15.35 -8.35
C VAL A 134 10.47 16.47 -9.16
N SER A 135 10.76 17.64 -8.58
CA SER A 135 11.62 18.60 -9.28
C SER A 135 13.08 18.11 -9.36
N GLU A 136 13.67 17.61 -8.27
CA GLU A 136 15.11 17.31 -8.28
C GLU A 136 15.48 15.87 -8.73
N ARG A 137 14.72 14.85 -8.35
CA ARG A 137 14.99 13.46 -8.79
C ARG A 137 14.38 13.15 -10.15
N ALA A 138 13.30 13.81 -10.59
CA ALA A 138 12.89 13.69 -11.99
C ALA A 138 13.95 14.32 -12.89
N HIS A 139 14.57 15.44 -12.53
CA HIS A 139 15.72 15.98 -13.30
C HIS A 139 16.96 15.07 -13.31
N ALA A 140 17.24 14.34 -12.23
CA ALA A 140 18.37 13.40 -12.19
C ALA A 140 18.09 12.08 -12.91
N ALA A 141 16.86 11.56 -12.87
CA ALA A 141 16.43 10.37 -13.61
C ALA A 141 16.11 10.69 -15.09
N GLN A 142 15.67 11.90 -15.42
CA GLN A 142 15.45 12.37 -16.81
C GLN A 142 16.72 12.32 -17.63
N ARG A 143 17.89 12.60 -17.04
CA ARG A 143 19.18 12.44 -17.74
C ARG A 143 19.54 10.99 -18.10
N GLY A 144 18.81 9.99 -17.61
CA GLY A 144 18.90 8.59 -18.05
C GLY A 144 17.64 8.07 -18.76
N LEU A 145 16.61 8.91 -18.92
CA LEU A 145 15.25 8.57 -19.39
C LEU A 145 14.76 9.53 -20.48
N ASP A 146 15.64 10.04 -21.35
CA ASP A 146 15.29 10.89 -22.51
C ASP A 146 14.35 10.19 -23.55
N HIS A 147 13.77 9.06 -23.19
CA HIS A 147 13.12 8.08 -24.05
C HIS A 147 11.83 7.48 -23.42
N GLU A 148 11.39 7.93 -22.24
CA GLU A 148 10.11 7.50 -21.67
C GLU A 148 9.04 8.60 -21.80
N THR A 149 7.82 8.22 -22.19
CA THR A 149 6.68 9.15 -22.27
C THR A 149 5.81 9.01 -21.02
N GLU A 150 5.59 10.09 -20.27
CA GLU A 150 4.66 10.07 -19.13
C GLU A 150 3.22 9.95 -19.63
N LEU A 151 2.54 8.88 -19.21
CA LEU A 151 1.13 8.60 -19.55
C LEU A 151 0.15 9.19 -18.54
N GLY A 152 0.58 9.33 -17.28
CA GLY A 152 -0.23 9.95 -16.24
C GLY A 152 0.19 9.58 -14.82
N VAL A 153 -0.53 10.15 -13.85
CA VAL A 153 -0.26 9.97 -12.43
C VAL A 153 -1.54 9.62 -11.68
N LEU A 154 -1.48 8.58 -10.87
CA LEU A 154 -2.49 8.26 -9.85
C LEU A 154 -1.95 8.65 -8.47
N VAL A 155 -2.76 9.38 -7.71
CA VAL A 155 -2.48 9.74 -6.32
C VAL A 155 -3.54 9.12 -5.42
N ILE A 156 -3.12 8.28 -4.48
CA ILE A 156 -3.97 7.70 -3.45
C ILE A 156 -3.64 8.39 -2.12
N PRO A 157 -4.61 9.07 -1.47
CA PRO A 157 -4.37 9.81 -0.23
C PRO A 157 -4.25 8.85 0.95
N ALA A 158 -3.06 8.26 1.12
CA ALA A 158 -2.79 7.22 2.10
C ALA A 158 -3.17 7.66 3.53
N HIS A 159 -2.90 8.92 3.88
CA HIS A 159 -3.26 9.48 5.18
C HIS A 159 -4.76 9.36 5.51
N ARG A 160 -5.64 9.70 4.57
CA ARG A 160 -7.10 9.60 4.78
C ARG A 160 -7.58 8.16 4.90
N LEU A 161 -6.90 7.24 4.22
CA LEU A 161 -7.25 5.82 4.25
C LEU A 161 -6.78 5.13 5.52
N VAL A 162 -5.64 5.57 6.07
CA VAL A 162 -4.97 4.94 7.20
C VAL A 162 -5.34 5.60 8.53
N ALA A 163 -5.61 6.91 8.58
CA ALA A 163 -5.91 7.62 9.83
C ALA A 163 -7.03 6.97 10.66
N PRO A 164 -8.17 6.53 10.08
CA PRO A 164 -9.23 5.85 10.85
C PRO A 164 -8.80 4.49 11.43
N LEU A 165 -7.73 3.90 10.89
CA LEU A 165 -7.22 2.59 11.30
C LEU A 165 -6.18 2.70 12.42
N LEU A 166 -5.57 3.86 12.62
CA LEU A 166 -4.47 4.03 13.58
C LEU A 166 -4.85 3.67 15.03
N PRO A 167 -6.02 4.07 15.57
CA PRO A 167 -6.42 3.68 16.92
C PRO A 167 -6.50 2.16 17.11
N LEU A 168 -6.92 1.44 16.05
CA LEU A 168 -7.06 -0.01 16.06
C LEU A 168 -5.71 -0.75 16.12
N LEU A 169 -4.60 -0.05 15.87
CA LEU A 169 -3.25 -0.60 15.94
C LEU A 169 -2.62 -0.44 17.32
N THR A 170 -3.15 0.47 18.15
CA THR A 170 -2.65 0.78 19.49
C THR A 170 -3.42 0.08 20.61
N GLU A 171 -4.62 -0.44 20.32
CA GLU A 171 -5.49 -1.17 21.26
C GLU A 171 -5.19 -2.68 21.33
N GLY A 172 -4.12 -3.15 20.68
CA GLY A 172 -3.75 -4.57 20.56
C GLY A 172 -2.53 -4.99 21.37
#